data_AF-A0A1B7HMA7-F1
#
_entry.id   AF-A0A1B7HMA7-F1
#
_cell.length_a   1.000
_cell.length_b   1.000
_cell.length_c   1.000
_cell.angle_alpha   90.00
_cell.angle_beta   90.00
_cell.angle_gamma   90.00
#
_symmetry.space_group_name_H-M   'P 1'
#
loop_
_entity.id
_entity.type
_entity.pdbx_description
1 polymer ?
#
loop_
_entity_poly.entity_id
_entity_poly.type
_entity_poly.pdbx_seq_one_letter_code
_entity_poly.pdbx_strand_id
1 'polypeptide(L)'
;MLEGRLETLHCGTNCFAVYGKEEILADFVEFVQRKALQPIDIRIIGGVDSLGRTKIIITGSMNDNASFDTYHLDILHNYTLIDKI
;
A
#
# COMPACT_ATOMS: atom_id res chain seq x y z
N MET A 1 1.06 10.33 -7.49
CA MET A 1 -0.28 9.74 -7.28
C MET A 1 -0.08 8.26 -7.00
N LEU A 2 -0.69 7.76 -5.93
CA LEU A 2 -0.66 6.33 -5.60
C LEU A 2 -1.82 5.61 -6.30
N GLU A 3 -1.58 4.37 -6.70
CA GLU A 3 -2.61 3.47 -7.21
C GLU A 3 -2.56 2.16 -6.40
N GLY A 4 -3.68 1.79 -5.77
CA GLY A 4 -3.82 0.55 -5.03
C GLY A 4 -4.53 -0.54 -5.83
N ARG A 5 -4.12 -1.80 -5.66
CA ARG A 5 -4.79 -2.98 -6.21
C ARG A 5 -4.74 -4.15 -5.23
N LEU A 6 -5.82 -4.93 -5.15
CA LEU A 6 -5.78 -6.24 -4.50
C LEU A 6 -5.10 -7.24 -5.44
N GLU A 7 -4.12 -7.96 -4.93
CA GLU A 7 -3.42 -9.00 -5.66
C GLU A 7 -3.30 -10.28 -4.80
N THR A 8 -2.90 -11.38 -5.43
CA THR A 8 -2.66 -12.66 -4.75
C THR A 8 -1.21 -13.07 -4.96
N LEU A 9 -0.50 -13.31 -3.85
CA LEU A 9 0.86 -13.84 -3.87
C LEU A 9 0.87 -15.27 -4.40
N HIS A 10 2.04 -15.75 -4.82
CA HIS A 10 2.19 -17.12 -5.31
C HIS A 10 1.81 -18.20 -4.27
N CYS A 11 1.93 -17.88 -2.97
CA CYS A 11 1.49 -18.74 -1.87
C CYS A 11 -0.03 -18.76 -1.64
N GLY A 12 -0.82 -18.05 -2.47
CA GLY A 12 -2.28 -17.96 -2.36
C GLY A 12 -2.77 -16.90 -1.37
N THR A 13 -1.86 -16.25 -0.64
CA THR A 13 -2.19 -15.17 0.30
C THR A 13 -2.53 -13.89 -0.46
N ASN A 14 -3.63 -13.24 -0.10
CA ASN A 14 -3.94 -11.91 -0.64
C ASN A 14 -2.95 -10.87 -0.15
N CYS A 15 -2.71 -9.84 -0.97
CA CYS A 15 -1.83 -8.72 -0.67
C CYS A 15 -2.38 -7.42 -1.28
N PHE A 16 -2.04 -6.29 -0.67
CA PHE A 16 -2.33 -4.98 -1.24
C PHE A 16 -1.10 -4.48 -1.99
N ALA A 17 -1.19 -4.42 -3.31
CA ALA A 17 -0.18 -3.81 -4.15
C ALA A 17 -0.44 -2.30 -4.25
N VAL A 18 0.61 -1.50 -4.02
CA VAL A 18 0.56 -0.04 -4.21
C VAL A 18 1.66 0.39 -5.16
N TYR A 19 1.28 1.18 -6.16
CA TYR A 19 2.16 1.71 -7.20
C TYR A 19 2.31 3.22 -7.04
N GLY A 20 3.53 3.72 -7.11
CA GLY A 20 3.81 5.15 -6.96
C GLY A 20 5.23 5.51 -7.35
N LYS A 21 5.53 6.81 -7.41
CA LYS A 21 6.92 7.26 -7.47
C LYS A 21 7.62 6.95 -6.15
N GLU A 22 8.92 6.68 -6.18
CA GLU A 22 9.70 6.32 -5.00
C GLU A 22 9.56 7.32 -3.85
N GLU A 23 9.66 8.62 -4.14
CA GLU A 23 9.45 9.70 -3.17
C GLU A 23 8.09 9.60 -2.44
N ILE A 24 7.00 9.36 -3.18
CA ILE A 24 5.65 9.28 -2.64
C ILE A 24 5.46 7.96 -1.87
N LEU A 25 6.09 6.88 -2.31
CA LEU A 25 6.00 5.59 -1.63
C LEU A 25 6.73 5.61 -0.30
N ALA A 26 7.85 6.33 -0.17
CA ALA A 26 8.55 6.49 1.09
C ALA A 26 7.64 7.14 2.14
N ASP A 27 7.02 8.27 1.79
CA ASP A 27 6.09 8.98 2.68
C ASP A 27 4.86 8.12 3.01
N PHE A 28 4.34 7.41 2.01
CA PHE A 28 3.22 6.49 2.21
C PHE A 28 3.56 5.35 3.17
N VAL A 29 4.74 4.72 3.02
CA VAL A 29 5.19 3.65 3.92
C VAL A 29 5.25 4.14 5.35
N GLU A 30 5.79 5.34 5.58
CA GLU A 30 5.84 5.94 6.91
C GLU A 30 4.41 6.20 7.46
N PHE A 31 3.51 6.73 6.64
CA PHE A 31 2.11 6.94 7.03
C PHE A 31 1.42 5.63 7.45
N VAL A 32 1.56 4.59 6.63
CA VAL A 32 0.94 3.28 6.89
C VAL A 32 1.50 2.66 8.18
N GLN A 33 2.81 2.76 8.40
CA GLN A 33 3.45 2.29 9.64
C GLN A 33 2.94 3.02 10.89
N ARG A 34 2.70 4.35 10.80
CA ARG A 34 2.14 5.13 11.91
C ARG A 34 0.67 4.82 12.19
N LYS A 35 -0.11 4.47 11.16
CA LYS A 35 -1.55 4.21 11.28
C LYS A 35 -1.89 2.77 11.66
N ALA A 36 -0.99 1.83 11.40
CA ALA A 36 -1.25 0.43 11.66
C ALA A 36 -1.41 0.14 13.16
N LEU A 37 -2.59 -0.36 13.54
CA LEU A 37 -2.89 -0.81 14.91
C LEU A 37 -2.26 -2.16 15.24
N GLN A 38 -1.73 -2.86 14.24
CA GLN A 38 -1.13 -4.18 14.34
C GLN A 38 0.12 -4.26 13.46
N PRO A 39 1.01 -5.26 13.67
CA PRO A 39 2.18 -5.44 12.83
C PRO A 39 1.79 -5.65 11.37
N ILE A 40 2.34 -4.81 10.50
CA ILE A 40 2.22 -4.91 9.05
C ILE A 40 3.58 -5.28 8.47
N ASP A 41 3.60 -6.14 7.46
CA ASP A 41 4.81 -6.44 6.70
C ASP A 41 4.70 -5.72 5.35
N ILE A 42 5.58 -4.74 5.15
CA ILE A 42 5.68 -3.97 3.92
C ILE A 42 6.92 -4.47 3.18
N ARG A 43 6.70 -5.00 1.98
CA ARG A 43 7.76 -5.49 1.10
C ARG A 43 7.83 -4.61 -0.14
N ILE A 44 9.00 -4.02 -0.36
CA ILE A 44 9.28 -3.30 -1.59
C ILE A 44 9.68 -4.33 -2.63
N ILE A 45 8.93 -4.40 -3.73
CA ILE A 45 9.30 -5.24 -4.87
C ILE A 45 9.92 -4.32 -5.91
N GLY A 46 11.25 -4.37 -5.96
CA GLY A 46 12.05 -3.59 -6.89
C GLY A 46 11.65 -3.90 -8.34
N GLY A 47 11.13 -2.89 -9.02
CA GLY A 47 10.68 -2.95 -10.40
C GLY A 47 9.99 -1.65 -10.75
N VAL A 48 10.59 -0.89 -11.66
CA VAL A 48 10.02 0.35 -12.17
C VAL A 48 9.18 -0.02 -13.39
N ASP A 49 7.89 0.29 -13.37
CA ASP A 49 7.03 0.07 -14.53
C ASP A 49 7.38 1.03 -15.68
N SER A 50 6.74 0.85 -16.84
CA SER A 50 6.93 1.73 -18.00
C SER A 50 6.57 3.21 -17.74
N LEU A 51 5.94 3.52 -16.61
CA LEU A 51 5.54 4.86 -16.18
C LEU A 51 6.47 5.43 -15.10
N GLY A 52 7.57 4.75 -14.75
CA GLY A 52 8.49 5.23 -13.73
C GLY A 52 8.02 4.97 -12.29
N ARG A 53 7.06 4.06 -12.08
CA ARG A 53 6.48 3.78 -10.76
C ARG A 53 7.05 2.50 -10.17
N THR A 54 7.36 2.55 -8.90
CA THR A 54 7.76 1.40 -8.08
C THR A 54 6.52 0.72 -7.52
N LYS A 55 6.59 -0.60 -7.34
CA LYS A 55 5.57 -1.39 -6.66
C LYS A 55 6.00 -1.74 -5.24
N ILE A 56 5.13 -1.51 -4.28
CA ILE A 56 5.23 -2.11 -2.95
C ILE A 56 4.08 -3.07 -2.72
N ILE A 57 4.30 -4.06 -1.87
CA ILE A 57 3.29 -5.00 -1.42
C ILE A 57 3.15 -4.86 0.10
N ILE A 58 1.91 -4.72 0.54
CA ILE A 58 1.54 -4.65 1.96
C ILE A 58 0.79 -5.94 2.31
N THR A 59 1.27 -6.58 3.36
CA THR A 59 0.75 -7.85 3.91
C THR A 59 0.60 -7.76 5.43
N GLY A 60 -0.15 -8.69 6.02
CA GLY A 60 -0.43 -8.72 7.47
C GLY A 60 -1.93 -8.58 7.77
N SER A 61 -2.26 -8.29 9.03
CA SER A 61 -3.63 -8.37 9.55
C SER A 61 -4.63 -7.38 8.96
N MET A 62 -4.16 -6.33 8.27
CA MET A 62 -5.03 -5.51 7.43
C MET A 62 -5.71 -6.32 6.33
N ASN A 63 -5.12 -7.43 5.90
CA ASN A 63 -5.66 -8.26 4.82
C ASN A 63 -6.55 -9.41 5.29
N ASP A 64 -6.41 -9.83 6.55
CA ASP A 64 -7.15 -10.98 7.08
C ASP A 64 -8.57 -10.59 7.52
N ASN A 65 -8.80 -9.30 7.84
CA ASN A 65 -10.09 -8.80 8.35
C ASN A 65 -10.68 -7.60 7.60
N ALA A 66 -9.95 -6.93 6.71
CA ALA A 66 -10.47 -5.77 5.96
C ALA A 66 -10.62 -6.07 4.47
N SER A 67 -11.71 -5.59 3.86
CA SER A 67 -11.86 -5.65 2.41
C SER A 67 -10.91 -4.66 1.73
N PHE A 68 -10.63 -4.88 0.45
CA PHE A 68 -9.86 -3.93 -0.35
C PHE A 68 -10.47 -2.52 -0.34
N ASP A 69 -11.80 -2.40 -0.37
CA ASP A 69 -12.47 -1.11 -0.33
C ASP A 69 -12.24 -0.37 0.99
N THR A 70 -12.28 -1.09 2.11
CA THR A 70 -11.94 -0.53 3.43
C THR A 70 -10.48 -0.08 3.46
N TYR A 71 -9.56 -0.90 2.97
CA TYR A 71 -8.15 -0.51 2.85
C TYR A 71 -7.96 0.73 1.95
N HIS A 72 -8.61 0.77 0.79
CA HIS A 72 -8.50 1.88 -0.15
C HIS A 72 -9.05 3.19 0.45
N LEU A 73 -10.17 3.14 1.17
CA LEU A 73 -10.76 4.30 1.86
C LEU A 73 -9.93 4.73 3.08
N ASP A 74 -9.54 3.79 3.94
CA ASP A 74 -8.89 4.12 5.21
C ASP A 74 -7.42 4.50 5.07
N ILE A 75 -6.74 3.95 4.07
CA ILE A 75 -5.29 4.10 3.89
C ILE A 75 -5.00 5.04 2.72
N LEU A 76 -5.43 4.69 1.50
CA LEU A 76 -5.07 5.44 0.30
C LEU A 76 -5.79 6.78 0.22
N HIS A 77 -7.09 6.81 0.47
CA HIS A 77 -7.87 8.04 0.42
C HIS A 77 -7.48 9.01 1.55
N ASN A 78 -7.31 8.51 2.78
CA ASN A 78 -6.84 9.35 3.91
C ASN A 78 -5.43 9.91 3.69
N TYR A 79 -4.50 9.12 3.12
CA TYR A 79 -3.18 9.63 2.73
C TYR A 79 -3.30 10.78 1.73
N THR A 80 -4.11 10.61 0.67
CA THR A 80 -4.29 11.67 -0.35
C THR A 80 -5.01 12.93 0.14
N LEU A 81 -5.74 12.85 1.25
CA LEU A 81 -6.41 14.00 1.89
C LEU A 81 -5.48 14.78 2.82
N ILE A 82 -4.53 14.10 3.48
CA ILE A 82 -3.58 14.73 4.40
C ILE A 82 -2.50 15.51 3.64
N ASP A 83 -2.07 15.04 2.46
CA ASP A 83 -1.10 15.75 1.61
C ASP A 83 -1.69 16.96 0.83
N LYS A 84 -2.94 17.35 1.12
CA LYS A 84 -3.60 18.54 0.53
C LYS A 84 -3.80 19.69 1.52
N ILE A 85 -3.18 19.64 2.70
CA ILE A 85 -3.19 20.72 3.70
C ILE A 85 -1.78 21.26 3.90
#